data_AF-A0A3M1M158-F1
#
_entry.id   AF-A0A3M1M158-F1
#
_cell.length_a   1.000
_cell.length_b   1.000
_cell.length_c   1.000
_cell.angle_alpha   90.00
_cell.angle_beta   90.00
_cell.angle_gamma   90.00
#
_symmetry.space_group_name_H-M   'P 1'
#
loop_
_entity.id
_entity.type
_entity.pdbx_description
1 polymer ?
#
loop_
_entity_poly.entity_id
_entity_poly.type
_entity_poly.pdbx_seq_one_letter_code
_entity_poly.pdbx_strand_id
1 'polypeptide(L)'
;MASIGGEGGRADDFIAGYLVNVRGRSAGSRAITAATLRVFASSRIASVQHFAGSLVLLGLIGTVLGFIIALSGVSAESATNLADTSAMVSRLIEGMSIALYTTLEGAVLNLWLGVNYRMLVASSARLVNRLVALGESHARS
;
A
#
# COMPACT_ATOMS: atom_id res chain seq x y z
N MET A 1 22.29 -51.77 -3.10
CA MET A 1 21.18 -51.55 -2.14
C MET A 1 21.50 -50.25 -1.40
N ALA A 2 21.01 -49.12 -1.90
CA ALA A 2 21.40 -47.79 -1.44
C ALA A 2 20.66 -47.45 -0.13
N SER A 3 21.41 -47.25 0.94
CA SER A 3 20.90 -46.84 2.26
C SER A 3 20.61 -45.33 2.23
N ILE A 4 19.34 -44.99 2.28
CA ILE A 4 18.82 -43.64 2.56
C ILE A 4 18.94 -43.40 4.08
N GLY A 5 19.37 -42.21 4.49
CA GLY A 5 19.10 -41.72 5.85
C GLY A 5 20.21 -40.88 6.46
N GLY A 6 20.31 -39.61 6.06
CA GLY A 6 21.35 -38.71 6.56
C GLY A 6 20.92 -37.25 6.64
N GLU A 7 19.69 -36.93 7.07
CA GLU A 7 19.23 -35.52 7.25
C GLU A 7 18.32 -35.29 8.48
N GLY A 8 18.34 -36.16 9.50
CA GLY A 8 17.46 -36.04 10.67
C GLY A 8 17.97 -35.20 11.85
N GLY A 9 19.29 -35.10 12.06
CA GLY A 9 19.83 -34.63 13.36
C GLY A 9 19.81 -33.12 13.62
N ARG A 10 19.69 -32.27 12.59
CA ARG A 10 19.79 -30.80 12.74
C ARG A 10 18.45 -30.12 13.00
N ALA A 11 17.36 -30.68 12.50
CA ALA A 11 16.01 -30.18 12.71
C ALA A 11 15.56 -30.47 14.15
N ASP A 12 15.87 -31.65 14.67
CA ASP A 12 15.50 -32.06 16.01
C ASP A 12 16.22 -31.24 17.09
N ASP A 13 17.49 -30.89 16.86
CA ASP A 13 18.29 -30.08 17.78
C ASP A 13 17.84 -28.60 17.77
N PHE A 14 17.44 -28.09 16.60
CA PHE A 14 16.84 -26.77 16.45
C PHE A 14 15.45 -26.70 17.10
N ILE A 15 14.63 -27.73 16.94
CA ILE A 15 13.30 -27.84 17.54
C ILE A 15 13.42 -27.99 19.06
N ALA A 16 14.38 -28.78 19.55
CA ALA A 16 14.68 -28.88 20.98
C ALA A 16 15.14 -27.54 21.57
N GLY A 17 16.04 -26.82 20.87
CA GLY A 17 16.50 -25.48 21.27
C GLY A 17 15.40 -24.41 21.25
N TYR A 18 14.44 -24.53 20.32
CA TYR A 18 13.25 -23.66 20.25
C TYR A 18 12.26 -23.99 21.38
N LEU A 19 11.97 -25.26 21.63
CA LEU A 19 11.07 -25.71 22.70
C LEU A 19 11.60 -25.40 24.11
N VAL A 20 12.91 -25.35 24.28
CA VAL A 20 13.56 -24.91 25.53
C VAL A 20 13.50 -23.39 25.69
N ASN A 21 13.66 -22.60 24.62
CA ASN A 21 13.54 -21.13 24.67
C ASN A 21 12.09 -20.63 24.83
N VAL A 22 11.10 -21.46 24.48
CA VAL A 22 9.67 -21.15 24.63
C VAL A 22 9.12 -21.57 26.01
N ARG A 23 9.79 -22.49 26.71
CA ARG A 23 9.52 -22.81 28.13
C ARG A 23 10.08 -21.74 29.06
N GLY A 24 9.35 -20.63 29.20
CA GLY A 24 9.65 -19.67 30.26
C GLY A 24 9.20 -18.23 30.03
N ARG A 25 8.77 -17.85 28.83
CA ARG A 25 8.23 -16.50 28.60
C ARG A 25 6.75 -16.42 28.97
N SER A 26 6.47 -15.66 30.03
CA SER A 26 5.16 -15.40 30.60
C SER A 26 4.13 -14.97 29.53
N ALA A 27 2.86 -15.33 29.74
CA ALA A 27 1.75 -14.96 28.85
C ALA A 27 1.74 -13.45 28.50
N GLY A 28 2.19 -12.60 29.43
CA GLY A 28 2.37 -11.16 29.23
C GLY A 28 3.47 -10.80 28.21
N SER A 29 4.66 -11.41 28.26
CA SER A 29 5.72 -11.13 27.28
C SER A 29 5.35 -11.53 25.85
N ARG A 30 4.54 -12.59 25.68
CA ARG A 30 4.06 -13.02 24.34
C ARG A 30 3.01 -12.06 23.78
N ALA A 31 2.08 -11.60 24.61
CA ALA A 31 1.11 -10.58 24.25
C ALA A 31 1.78 -9.24 23.88
N ILE A 32 2.82 -8.86 24.63
CA ILE A 32 3.63 -7.67 24.33
C ILE A 32 4.36 -7.84 23.00
N THR A 33 4.98 -9.00 22.73
CA THR A 33 5.69 -9.24 21.46
C THR A 33 4.74 -9.22 20.25
N ALA A 34 3.54 -9.81 20.39
CA ALA A 34 2.48 -9.76 19.38
C ALA A 34 1.96 -8.33 19.14
N ALA A 35 1.83 -7.54 20.21
CA ALA A 35 1.46 -6.12 20.11
C ALA A 35 2.56 -5.30 19.41
N THR A 36 3.84 -5.54 19.73
CA THR A 36 4.96 -4.86 19.05
C THR A 36 5.05 -5.25 17.58
N LEU A 37 4.84 -6.54 17.24
CA LEU A 37 4.78 -6.99 15.84
C LEU A 37 3.61 -6.33 15.09
N ARG A 38 2.47 -6.16 15.75
CA ARG A 38 1.32 -5.40 15.21
C ARG A 38 1.69 -3.95 14.96
N VAL A 39 2.43 -3.30 15.86
CA VAL A 39 2.91 -1.91 15.68
C VAL A 39 3.90 -1.80 14.51
N PHE A 40 4.84 -2.72 14.38
CA PHE A 40 5.79 -2.72 13.25
C PHE A 40 5.14 -3.05 11.90
N ALA A 41 4.17 -3.98 11.88
CA ALA A 41 3.35 -4.20 10.69
C ALA A 41 2.58 -2.93 10.33
N SER A 42 1.96 -2.29 11.32
CA SER A 42 1.21 -1.04 11.14
C SER A 42 2.09 0.12 10.65
N SER A 43 3.35 0.20 11.09
CA SER A 43 4.27 1.28 10.68
C SER A 43 4.72 1.15 9.22
N ARG A 44 4.98 -0.08 8.73
CA ARG A 44 5.28 -0.31 7.30
C ARG A 44 4.04 -0.10 6.43
N ILE A 45 2.87 -0.38 6.98
CA ILE A 45 1.58 -0.16 6.33
C ILE A 45 1.22 1.34 6.25
N ALA A 46 1.70 2.16 7.18
CA ALA A 46 1.52 3.62 7.14
C ALA A 46 2.21 4.30 5.95
N SER A 47 3.33 3.76 5.45
CA SER A 47 3.99 4.27 4.25
C SER A 47 3.08 4.19 3.01
N VAL A 48 2.30 3.11 2.87
CA VAL A 48 1.37 2.92 1.73
C VAL A 48 0.25 3.96 1.76
N GLN A 49 -0.24 4.32 2.95
CA GLN A 49 -1.23 5.37 3.11
C GLN A 49 -0.67 6.74 2.74
N HIS A 50 0.60 7.01 3.08
CA HIS A 50 1.27 8.23 2.65
C HIS A 50 1.39 8.32 1.12
N PHE A 51 1.74 7.22 0.45
CA PHE A 51 1.72 7.17 -1.01
C PHE A 51 0.33 7.45 -1.57
N ALA A 52 -0.72 6.82 -1.04
CA ALA A 52 -2.10 7.05 -1.49
C ALA A 52 -2.50 8.54 -1.40
N GLY A 53 -2.13 9.23 -0.31
CA GLY A 53 -2.32 10.68 -0.17
C GLY A 53 -1.55 11.50 -1.21
N SER A 54 -0.31 11.11 -1.52
CA SER A 54 0.49 11.76 -2.57
C SER A 54 -0.09 11.59 -3.97
N LEU A 55 -0.84 10.51 -4.24
CA LEU A 55 -1.50 10.30 -5.53
C LEU A 55 -2.68 11.26 -5.77
N VAL A 56 -3.37 11.67 -4.70
CA VAL A 56 -4.37 12.75 -4.79
C VAL A 56 -3.68 14.07 -5.13
N LEU A 57 -2.53 14.34 -4.52
CA LEU A 57 -1.70 15.51 -4.83
C LEU A 57 -1.23 15.48 -6.30
N LEU A 58 -0.90 14.29 -6.83
CA LEU A 58 -0.53 14.11 -8.23
C LEU A 58 -1.68 14.44 -9.20
N GLY A 59 -2.92 14.06 -8.85
CA GLY A 59 -4.11 14.46 -9.60
C GLY A 59 -4.30 15.99 -9.63
N LEU A 60 -4.01 16.67 -8.52
CA LEU A 60 -4.03 18.13 -8.46
C LEU A 60 -2.93 18.77 -9.33
N ILE A 61 -1.74 18.17 -9.41
CA ILE A 61 -0.69 18.62 -10.33
C ILE A 61 -1.16 18.47 -11.79
N GLY A 62 -1.88 17.39 -12.08
CA GLY A 62 -2.52 17.16 -13.38
C GLY A 62 -3.50 18.24 -13.81
N THR A 63 -4.31 18.77 -12.88
CA THR A 63 -5.22 19.89 -13.18
C THR A 63 -4.46 21.17 -13.49
N VAL A 64 -3.39 21.47 -12.75
CA VAL A 64 -2.53 22.63 -13.01
C VAL A 64 -1.88 22.52 -14.39
N LEU A 65 -1.33 21.35 -14.75
CA LEU A 65 -0.74 21.11 -16.07
C LEU A 65 -1.77 21.26 -17.20
N GLY A 66 -2.96 20.70 -17.03
CA GLY A 66 -4.04 20.83 -18.00
C GLY A 66 -4.48 22.29 -18.20
N PHE A 67 -4.55 23.08 -17.12
CA PHE A 67 -4.81 24.52 -17.21
C PHE A 67 -3.68 25.28 -17.93
N ILE A 68 -2.41 24.95 -17.67
CA ILE A 68 -1.27 25.56 -18.37
C ILE A 68 -1.37 25.32 -19.89
N ILE A 69 -1.67 24.09 -20.30
CA ILE A 69 -1.81 23.73 -21.71
C ILE A 69 -3.03 24.43 -22.33
N ALA A 70 -4.17 24.42 -21.63
CA ALA A 70 -5.39 25.08 -22.06
C ALA A 70 -5.18 26.59 -22.30
N LEU A 71 -4.51 27.27 -21.36
CA LEU A 71 -4.23 28.70 -21.45
C LEU A 71 -3.09 29.05 -22.40
N SER A 72 -2.18 28.13 -22.71
CA SER A 72 -1.09 28.36 -23.68
C SER A 72 -1.56 28.67 -25.10
N GLY A 73 -2.78 28.24 -25.45
CA GLY A 73 -3.41 28.49 -26.75
C GLY A 73 -4.24 29.77 -26.82
N VAL A 74 -4.34 30.53 -25.72
CA VAL A 74 -5.19 31.73 -25.64
C VAL A 74 -4.32 32.97 -25.88
N SER A 75 -4.41 33.57 -27.07
CA SER A 75 -3.89 34.92 -27.33
C SER A 75 -5.05 35.91 -27.51
N ALA A 76 -4.94 37.11 -26.96
CA ALA A 76 -6.01 38.11 -27.03
C ALA A 76 -6.35 38.53 -28.48
N GLU A 77 -5.39 38.39 -29.39
CA GLU A 77 -5.55 38.69 -30.83
C GLU A 77 -6.22 37.57 -31.64
N SER A 78 -6.19 36.31 -31.16
CA SER A 78 -6.87 35.19 -31.83
C SER A 78 -8.37 35.12 -31.51
N ALA A 79 -8.83 35.83 -30.47
CA ALA A 79 -10.23 35.86 -30.07
C ALA A 79 -11.14 36.66 -31.03
N THR A 80 -10.57 37.51 -31.88
CA THR A 80 -11.32 38.37 -32.82
C THR A 80 -11.50 37.74 -34.21
N ASN A 81 -10.84 36.61 -34.49
CA ASN A 81 -10.89 35.96 -35.80
C ASN A 81 -11.54 34.56 -35.68
N LEU A 82 -12.61 34.34 -36.45
CA LEU A 82 -13.41 33.10 -36.41
C LEU A 82 -12.58 31.84 -36.74
N ALA A 83 -11.54 31.97 -37.57
CA ALA A 83 -10.63 30.87 -37.91
C ALA A 83 -9.75 30.45 -36.72
N ASP A 84 -9.32 31.40 -35.89
CA ASP A 84 -8.42 31.15 -34.76
C ASP A 84 -9.18 30.68 -33.50
N THR A 85 -10.50 30.92 -33.45
CA THR A 85 -11.39 30.46 -32.38
C THR A 85 -11.44 28.92 -32.31
N SER A 86 -11.47 28.24 -33.46
CA SER A 86 -11.46 26.76 -33.54
C SER A 86 -10.17 26.16 -32.96
N ALA A 87 -9.02 26.77 -33.26
CA ALA A 87 -7.72 26.33 -32.74
C ALA A 87 -7.62 26.57 -31.22
N MET A 88 -8.13 27.71 -30.73
CA MET A 88 -8.21 28.01 -29.31
C MET A 88 -9.07 26.98 -28.56
N VAL A 89 -10.28 26.67 -29.08
CA VAL A 89 -11.17 25.68 -28.47
C VAL A 89 -10.53 24.29 -28.45
N SER A 90 -9.83 23.89 -29.50
CA SER A 90 -9.14 22.60 -29.54
C SER A 90 -8.07 22.49 -28.45
N ARG A 91 -7.27 23.54 -28.24
CA ARG A 91 -6.25 23.60 -27.17
C ARG A 91 -6.88 23.58 -25.76
N LEU A 92 -8.01 24.25 -25.59
CA LEU A 92 -8.77 24.22 -24.33
C LEU A 92 -9.29 22.81 -24.01
N ILE A 93 -9.86 22.13 -25.02
CA ILE A 93 -10.35 20.75 -24.86
C ILE A 93 -9.20 19.80 -24.56
N GLU A 94 -8.06 19.96 -25.23
CA GLU A 94 -6.85 19.16 -24.99
C GLU A 94 -6.37 19.31 -23.53
N GLY A 95 -6.15 20.55 -23.06
CA GLY A 95 -5.72 20.80 -21.68
C GLY A 95 -6.72 20.31 -20.64
N MET A 96 -8.03 20.47 -20.90
CA MET A 96 -9.07 19.94 -20.02
C MET A 96 -9.08 18.41 -19.98
N SER A 97 -8.89 17.74 -21.12
CA SER A 97 -8.84 16.28 -21.16
C SER A 97 -7.69 15.72 -20.34
N ILE A 98 -6.50 16.34 -20.43
CA ILE A 98 -5.31 15.95 -19.66
C ILE A 98 -5.59 16.10 -18.16
N ALA A 99 -6.20 17.22 -17.74
CA ALA A 99 -6.58 17.46 -16.35
C ALA A 99 -7.55 16.39 -15.82
N LEU A 100 -8.57 16.04 -16.62
CA LEU A 100 -9.56 15.04 -16.23
C LEU A 100 -8.97 13.62 -16.15
N TYR A 101 -8.13 13.22 -17.12
CA TYR A 101 -7.48 11.91 -17.11
C TYR A 101 -6.54 11.75 -15.91
N THR A 102 -5.68 12.74 -15.63
CA THR A 102 -4.77 12.67 -14.48
C THR A 102 -5.49 12.77 -13.13
N THR A 103 -6.61 13.50 -13.05
CA THR A 103 -7.48 13.49 -11.86
C THR A 103 -8.11 12.11 -11.64
N LEU A 104 -8.61 11.50 -12.71
CA LEU A 104 -9.21 10.17 -12.67
C LEU A 104 -8.18 9.11 -12.28
N GLU A 105 -7.01 9.11 -12.90
CA GLU A 105 -5.92 8.20 -12.54
C GLU A 105 -5.51 8.35 -11.08
N GLY A 106 -5.30 9.58 -10.61
CA GLY A 106 -4.97 9.86 -9.21
C GLY A 106 -6.03 9.33 -8.23
N ALA A 107 -7.32 9.51 -8.55
CA ALA A 107 -8.43 9.01 -7.74
C ALA A 107 -8.55 7.48 -7.77
N VAL A 108 -8.43 6.86 -8.94
CA VAL A 108 -8.51 5.40 -9.13
C VAL A 108 -7.38 4.69 -8.40
N LEU A 109 -6.15 5.19 -8.56
CA LEU A 109 -5.00 4.62 -7.88
C LEU A 109 -5.07 4.82 -6.35
N ASN A 110 -5.54 5.98 -5.87
CA ASN A 110 -5.77 6.20 -4.44
C ASN A 110 -6.82 5.22 -3.88
N LEU A 111 -7.93 5.00 -4.60
CA LEU A 111 -8.95 4.03 -4.21
C LEU A 111 -8.40 2.60 -4.19
N TRP A 112 -7.66 2.22 -5.24
CA TRP A 112 -7.02 0.90 -5.35
C TRP A 112 -6.05 0.65 -4.19
N LEU A 113 -5.17 1.60 -3.88
CA LEU A 113 -4.25 1.49 -2.75
C LEU A 113 -5.01 1.41 -1.42
N GLY A 114 -6.10 2.17 -1.27
CA GLY A 114 -6.95 2.12 -0.08
C GLY A 114 -7.59 0.74 0.15
N VAL A 115 -8.05 0.07 -0.91
CA VAL A 115 -8.57 -1.30 -0.83
C VAL A 115 -7.48 -2.30 -0.44
N ASN A 116 -6.32 -2.23 -1.11
CA ASN A 116 -5.18 -3.09 -0.81
C ASN A 116 -4.70 -2.90 0.65
N TYR A 117 -4.69 -1.66 1.13
CA TYR A 117 -4.39 -1.32 2.51
C TYR A 117 -5.35 -2.01 3.49
N ARG A 118 -6.67 -1.88 3.27
CA ARG A 118 -7.69 -2.49 4.14
C ARG A 118 -7.55 -4.01 4.18
N MET A 119 -7.28 -4.64 3.04
CA MET A 119 -7.07 -6.08 2.96
C MET A 119 -5.81 -6.55 3.70
N LEU A 120 -4.71 -5.78 3.61
CA LEU A 120 -3.45 -6.09 4.26
C LEU A 120 -3.56 -5.97 5.78
N VAL A 121 -4.16 -4.88 6.29
CA VAL A 121 -4.41 -4.68 7.73
C VAL A 121 -5.27 -5.81 8.30
N ALA A 122 -6.36 -6.17 7.60
CA ALA A 122 -7.23 -7.26 8.02
C ALA A 122 -6.48 -8.60 8.07
N SER A 123 -5.60 -8.86 7.10
CA SER A 123 -4.80 -10.08 7.05
C SER A 123 -3.74 -10.13 8.15
N SER A 124 -3.01 -9.03 8.40
CA SER A 124 -2.04 -8.94 9.49
C SER A 124 -2.71 -9.12 10.86
N ALA A 125 -3.88 -8.53 11.07
CA ALA A 125 -4.65 -8.73 12.30
C ALA A 125 -5.07 -10.18 12.51
N ARG A 126 -5.56 -10.85 11.45
CA ARG A 126 -5.90 -12.28 11.49
C ARG A 126 -4.69 -13.16 11.80
N LEU A 127 -3.53 -12.86 11.22
CA LEU A 127 -2.31 -13.63 11.46
C LEU A 127 -1.84 -13.53 12.92
N VAL A 128 -1.82 -12.30 13.47
CA VAL A 128 -1.46 -12.08 14.88
C VAL A 128 -2.43 -12.82 15.80
N ASN A 129 -3.73 -12.73 15.56
CA ASN A 129 -4.73 -13.45 16.36
C ASN A 129 -4.54 -14.98 16.31
N ARG A 130 -4.22 -15.54 15.14
CA ARG A 130 -3.93 -16.98 15.00
C ARG A 130 -2.67 -17.39 15.74
N LEU A 131 -1.61 -16.58 15.70
CA LEU A 131 -0.36 -16.84 16.44
C LEU A 131 -0.60 -16.85 17.96
N VAL A 132 -1.40 -15.89 18.46
CA VAL A 132 -1.79 -15.85 19.88
C VAL A 132 -2.60 -17.08 20.26
N ALA A 133 -3.63 -17.43 19.47
CA ALA A 133 -4.46 -18.61 19.73
C ALA A 133 -3.66 -19.92 19.74
N LEU A 134 -2.71 -20.09 18.81
CA LEU A 134 -1.80 -21.24 18.82
C LEU A 134 -0.94 -21.25 20.09
N GLY A 135 -0.36 -20.11 20.47
CA GLY A 135 0.48 -19.97 21.66
C GLY A 135 -0.26 -20.23 22.98
N GLU A 136 -1.57 -19.99 23.03
CA GLU A 136 -2.42 -20.35 24.17
C GLU A 136 -2.79 -21.83 24.19
N SER A 137 -3.06 -22.44 23.03
CA SER A 137 -3.39 -23.88 22.94
C SER A 137 -2.22 -24.77 23.40
N HIS A 138 -0.99 -24.42 23.03
CA HIS A 138 0.24 -25.13 23.41
C HIS A 138 0.67 -24.88 24.86
N ALA A 139 0.11 -23.86 25.52
CA ALA A 139 0.39 -23.57 26.94
C ALA A 139 -0.57 -24.30 27.89
N ARG A 140 -1.64 -24.90 27.36
CA ARG A 140 -2.63 -25.68 28.13
C ARG A 140 -2.43 -27.20 28.03
N SER A 141 -1.57 -27.66 27.12
CA SER A 141 -1.12 -29.05 26.98
C SER A 141 0.19 -29.27 27.73
#